data_AF-A0A453GFB7-F1
#
_entry.id   AF-A0A453GFB7-F1
#
_cell.length_a   1.000
_cell.length_b   1.000
_cell.length_c   1.000
_cell.angle_alpha   90.00
_cell.angle_beta   90.00
_cell.angle_gamma   90.00
#
_symmetry.space_group_name_H-M   'P 1'
#
loop_
_entity.id
_entity.type
_entity.pdbx_description
1 polymer ?
#
loop_
_entity_poly.entity_id
_entity_poly.type
_entity_poly.pdbx_seq_one_letter_code
_entity_poly.pdbx_strand_id
1 'polypeptide(L)'
;MPRAGVDIVVVVDINMGRVSHWKLKTIKQALMTVIDKFGPNDRFSIVWFKGSVPHTMKLTFTSNKGKEIAKVMINELDGTHDNNTIAALREGFEILRGRGAEEAYNHVGCILFVSNGDGMAALKTEISSEFPVHAIGVQKHHDPEVMKYIADKTCGTYSFLDEDDSCIHEAFKLFTTGITSVAARFIQITLAAHEGITISSIESGGYKNLVGSDKQTGVIDIDNMYAGEQKNFIVYLSVGEGNKKLLTIGGQYRSFDASKRLADKDVFILRPLSECSPDKLGIHHEVAAERMRIWLMKGFSVMVEMQHPMCGEGPR
;
A
#
# COMPACT_ATOMS: atom_id res chain seq x y z
N MET A 1 8.68 11.09 16.95
CA MET A 1 8.50 9.71 17.45
C MET A 1 9.46 8.81 16.70
N PRO A 2 10.05 7.79 17.33
CA PRO A 2 10.87 6.81 16.64
C PRO A 2 10.02 6.06 15.60
N ARG A 3 10.56 5.88 14.39
CA ARG A 3 9.94 5.18 13.28
C ARG A 3 10.98 4.36 12.52
N ALA A 4 10.54 3.42 11.71
CA ALA A 4 11.42 2.73 10.76
C ALA A 4 12.05 3.74 9.78
N GLY A 5 13.29 3.48 9.36
CA GLY A 5 13.87 4.18 8.20
C GLY A 5 13.08 3.86 6.94
N VAL A 6 13.12 4.75 5.96
CA VAL A 6 12.46 4.55 4.66
C VAL A 6 13.53 4.43 3.59
N ASP A 7 13.44 3.38 2.78
CA ASP A 7 14.19 3.25 1.53
C ASP A 7 13.24 3.50 0.38
N ILE A 8 13.38 4.65 -0.26
CA ILE A 8 12.55 5.02 -1.40
C ILE A 8 13.37 5.06 -2.67
N VAL A 9 12.82 4.44 -3.72
CA VAL A 9 13.29 4.64 -5.09
C VAL A 9 12.21 5.39 -5.85
N VAL A 10 12.53 6.59 -6.32
CA VAL A 10 11.65 7.34 -7.22
C VAL A 10 11.94 6.91 -8.65
N VAL A 11 10.96 6.37 -9.34
CA VAL A 11 11.06 6.00 -10.75
C VAL A 11 10.25 7.02 -11.55
N VAL A 12 10.90 7.77 -12.43
CA VAL A 12 10.27 8.81 -13.25
C VAL A 12 10.28 8.39 -14.72
N ASP A 13 9.10 8.16 -15.28
CA ASP A 13 8.87 7.78 -16.68
C ASP A 13 7.91 8.77 -17.33
N ILE A 14 8.42 9.98 -17.63
CA ILE A 14 7.65 11.09 -18.20
C ILE A 14 8.06 11.33 -19.65
N ASN A 15 7.09 11.13 -20.55
CA ASN A 15 7.19 11.50 -21.95
C ASN A 15 6.96 13.01 -22.15
N MET A 16 7.99 13.75 -22.56
CA MET A 16 7.93 15.21 -22.77
C MET A 16 7.02 15.62 -23.93
N GLY A 17 6.69 14.71 -24.85
CA GLY A 17 5.70 14.98 -25.90
C GLY A 17 4.27 15.12 -25.36
N ARG A 18 4.01 14.68 -24.12
CA ARG A 18 2.69 14.68 -23.50
C ARG A 18 2.58 15.55 -22.26
N VAL A 19 3.69 16.07 -21.74
CA VAL A 19 3.76 16.89 -20.52
C VAL A 19 4.53 18.17 -20.80
N SER A 20 4.03 19.28 -20.24
CA SER A 20 4.69 20.57 -20.38
C SER A 20 5.97 20.66 -19.54
N HIS A 21 6.93 21.47 -20.02
CA HIS A 21 8.16 21.76 -19.29
C HIS A 21 7.91 22.34 -17.89
N TRP A 22 6.85 23.14 -17.74
CA TRP A 22 6.50 23.74 -16.45
C TRP A 22 5.99 22.69 -15.46
N LYS A 23 5.26 21.66 -15.90
CA LYS A 23 4.79 20.58 -15.03
C LYS A 23 5.93 19.66 -14.59
N LEU A 24 6.90 19.37 -15.47
CA LEU A 24 8.14 18.71 -15.06
C LEU A 24 8.87 19.53 -13.98
N LYS A 25 8.94 20.85 -14.15
CA LYS A 25 9.54 21.74 -13.14
C LYS A 25 8.81 21.64 -11.80
N THR A 26 7.48 21.62 -11.80
CA THR A 26 6.67 21.42 -10.58
C THR A 26 6.97 20.06 -9.94
N ILE A 27 7.04 18.99 -10.72
CA ILE A 27 7.38 17.63 -10.22
C ILE A 27 8.79 17.61 -9.59
N LYS A 28 9.78 18.24 -10.23
CA LYS A 28 11.14 18.39 -9.66
C LYS A 28 11.08 19.09 -8.30
N GLN A 29 10.36 20.20 -8.20
CA GLN A 29 10.23 20.95 -6.95
C GLN A 29 9.49 20.13 -5.86
N ALA A 30 8.47 19.37 -6.24
CA ALA A 30 7.77 18.47 -5.33
C ALA A 30 8.71 17.35 -4.82
N LEU A 31 9.51 16.73 -5.69
CA LEU A 31 10.52 15.74 -5.31
C LEU A 31 11.61 16.30 -4.38
N MET A 32 12.06 17.54 -4.60
CA MET A 32 12.97 18.20 -3.66
C MET A 32 12.35 18.36 -2.27
N THR A 33 11.05 18.68 -2.22
CA THR A 33 10.29 18.77 -0.96
C THR A 33 10.19 17.42 -0.25
N VAL A 34 10.03 16.32 -1.02
CA VAL A 34 10.07 14.95 -0.48
C VAL A 34 11.41 14.67 0.20
N ILE A 35 12.53 14.98 -0.46
CA ILE A 35 13.87 14.78 0.10
C ILE A 35 14.07 15.60 1.38
N ASP A 36 13.57 16.84 1.40
CA ASP A 36 13.73 17.72 2.56
C ASP A 36 13.04 17.18 3.81
N LYS A 37 11.92 16.47 3.64
CA LYS A 37 11.19 15.81 4.74
C LYS A 37 11.86 14.55 5.29
N PHE A 38 12.76 13.92 4.54
CA PHE A 38 13.44 12.72 5.01
C PHE A 38 14.46 13.03 6.12
N GLY A 39 14.52 12.13 7.09
CA GLY A 39 15.48 12.16 8.18
C GLY A 39 16.82 11.54 7.78
N PRO A 40 17.85 11.62 8.63
CA PRO A 40 19.18 11.09 8.31
C PRO A 40 19.23 9.56 8.17
N ASN A 41 18.25 8.84 8.72
CA ASN A 41 18.14 7.38 8.63
C ASN A 41 17.35 6.90 7.40
N ASP A 42 16.77 7.79 6.61
CA ASP A 42 16.13 7.38 5.35
C ASP A 42 17.16 7.31 4.23
N ARG A 43 16.84 6.57 3.18
CA ARG A 43 17.64 6.48 1.97
C ARG A 43 16.79 6.75 0.74
N PHE A 44 17.39 7.48 -0.19
CA PHE A 44 16.76 7.90 -1.42
C PHE A 44 17.58 7.43 -2.62
N SER A 45 16.86 7.00 -3.65
CA SER A 45 17.37 6.78 -4.99
C SER A 45 16.36 7.34 -6.00
N ILE A 46 16.86 7.67 -7.18
CA ILE A 46 16.03 8.07 -8.31
C ILE A 46 16.51 7.38 -9.58
N VAL A 47 15.55 6.97 -10.40
CA VAL A 47 15.73 6.33 -11.70
C VAL A 47 14.89 7.08 -12.73
N TRP A 48 15.51 7.43 -13.85
CA TRP A 48 14.81 7.88 -15.06
C TRP A 48 15.59 7.43 -16.29
N PHE A 49 15.00 7.55 -17.46
CA PHE A 49 15.64 7.17 -18.71
C PHE A 49 15.87 8.41 -19.58
N LYS A 50 16.88 8.36 -20.44
CA LYS A 50 17.04 9.26 -21.57
C LYS A 50 17.20 8.40 -22.82
N GLY A 51 16.15 8.31 -23.64
CA GLY A 51 16.04 7.23 -24.62
C GLY A 51 16.05 5.88 -23.90
N SER A 52 16.93 4.96 -24.30
CA SER A 52 17.10 3.65 -23.63
C SER A 52 18.18 3.63 -22.54
N VAL A 53 18.81 4.77 -22.23
CA VAL A 53 19.92 4.85 -21.28
C VAL A 53 19.38 5.18 -19.87
N PRO A 54 19.55 4.27 -18.89
CA PRO A 54 19.14 4.54 -17.51
C PRO A 54 20.06 5.56 -16.86
N HIS A 55 19.47 6.52 -16.18
CA HIS A 55 20.13 7.47 -15.28
C HIS A 55 19.67 7.12 -13.87
N THR A 56 20.62 6.84 -12.98
CA THR A 56 20.31 6.26 -11.68
C THR A 56 21.25 6.77 -10.61
N MET A 57 20.67 7.14 -9.48
CA MET A 57 21.40 7.41 -8.25
C MET A 57 21.42 6.15 -7.38
N LYS A 58 22.58 5.79 -6.81
CA LYS A 58 22.63 4.71 -5.80
C LYS A 58 21.75 5.05 -4.59
N LEU A 59 21.15 4.05 -3.97
CA LEU A 59 20.38 4.22 -2.74
C LEU A 59 21.29 4.81 -1.64
N THR A 60 21.06 6.07 -1.29
CA THR A 60 21.97 6.86 -0.45
C THR A 60 21.22 7.46 0.73
N PHE A 61 21.83 7.42 1.91
CA PHE A 61 21.28 8.08 3.11
C PHE A 61 21.06 9.57 2.89
N THR A 62 19.90 10.07 3.31
CA THR A 62 19.51 11.49 3.24
C THR A 62 20.16 12.34 4.33
N SER A 63 21.47 12.14 4.52
CA SER A 63 22.38 13.10 5.15
C SER A 63 22.40 14.42 4.38
N ASN A 64 22.97 15.50 4.96
CA ASN A 64 23.08 16.80 4.27
C ASN A 64 23.68 16.65 2.85
N LYS A 65 24.79 15.92 2.74
CA LYS A 65 25.43 15.63 1.45
C LYS A 65 24.57 14.75 0.55
N GLY A 66 23.89 13.74 1.11
CA GLY A 66 22.99 12.87 0.34
C GLY A 66 21.81 13.64 -0.25
N LYS A 67 21.24 14.59 0.51
CA LYS A 67 20.18 15.49 0.03
C LYS A 67 20.68 16.39 -1.09
N GLU A 68 21.90 16.95 -0.98
CA GLU A 68 22.50 17.76 -2.04
C GLU A 68 22.68 16.96 -3.32
N ILE A 69 23.25 15.76 -3.25
CA ILE A 69 23.42 14.86 -4.40
C ILE A 69 22.05 14.53 -5.03
N ALA A 70 21.06 14.19 -4.21
CA ALA A 70 19.72 13.86 -4.71
C ALA A 70 19.05 15.06 -5.42
N LYS A 71 19.22 16.28 -4.88
CA LYS A 71 18.72 17.51 -5.52
C LYS A 71 19.42 17.82 -6.84
N VAL A 72 20.73 17.53 -6.96
CA VAL A 72 21.44 17.63 -8.24
C VAL A 72 20.85 16.65 -9.26
N MET A 73 20.69 15.38 -8.89
CA MET A 73 20.11 14.36 -9.77
C MET A 73 18.67 14.71 -10.20
N ILE A 74 17.85 15.26 -9.30
CA ILE A 74 16.49 15.73 -9.65
C ILE A 74 16.53 16.89 -10.64
N ASN A 75 17.46 17.83 -10.49
CA ASN A 75 17.60 18.94 -11.44
C ASN A 75 17.96 18.45 -12.84
N GLU A 76 18.73 17.38 -12.94
CA GLU A 76 19.10 16.71 -14.19
C GLU A 76 17.98 15.89 -14.82
N LEU A 77 16.86 15.63 -14.12
CA LEU A 77 15.72 14.92 -14.69
C LEU A 77 15.31 15.61 -15.99
N ASP A 78 15.37 14.85 -17.07
CA ASP A 78 14.92 15.25 -18.38
C ASP A 78 13.97 14.16 -18.83
N GLY A 79 12.90 14.52 -19.52
CA GLY A 79 11.98 13.48 -19.94
C GLY A 79 12.40 12.84 -21.24
N THR A 80 11.71 11.77 -21.57
CA THR A 80 11.96 10.97 -22.75
C THR A 80 10.96 11.33 -23.86
N HIS A 81 11.22 10.86 -25.07
CA HIS A 81 10.20 10.81 -26.13
C HIS A 81 9.45 9.47 -26.15
N ASP A 82 9.96 8.45 -25.44
CA ASP A 82 9.38 7.11 -25.33
C ASP A 82 9.27 6.68 -23.85
N ASN A 83 8.24 5.90 -23.51
CA ASN A 83 8.05 5.36 -22.17
C ASN A 83 8.80 4.04 -21.99
N ASN A 84 9.54 3.91 -20.89
CA ASN A 84 10.31 2.70 -20.55
C ASN A 84 9.81 2.04 -19.25
N THR A 85 8.51 2.11 -18.98
CA THR A 85 7.87 1.71 -17.72
C THR A 85 8.42 0.41 -17.11
N ILE A 86 8.48 -0.69 -17.87
CA ILE A 86 8.96 -1.98 -17.36
C ILE A 86 10.45 -1.96 -17.02
N ALA A 87 11.28 -1.38 -17.89
CA ALA A 87 12.70 -1.26 -17.63
C ALA A 87 12.97 -0.37 -16.42
N ALA A 88 12.24 0.75 -16.31
CA ALA A 88 12.36 1.71 -15.22
C ALA A 88 11.95 1.13 -13.87
N LEU A 89 10.82 0.39 -13.82
CA LEU A 89 10.41 -0.33 -12.62
C LEU A 89 11.42 -1.41 -12.23
N ARG A 90 11.91 -2.20 -13.21
CA ARG A 90 12.93 -3.25 -12.95
C ARG A 90 14.19 -2.67 -12.31
N GLU A 91 14.72 -1.57 -12.81
CA GLU A 91 15.86 -0.88 -12.17
C GLU A 91 15.52 -0.45 -10.73
N GLY A 92 14.31 0.06 -10.50
CA GLY A 92 13.85 0.41 -9.16
C GLY A 92 13.82 -0.77 -8.19
N PHE A 93 13.35 -1.94 -8.65
CA PHE A 93 13.36 -3.18 -7.87
C PHE A 93 14.79 -3.66 -7.58
N GLU A 94 15.69 -3.65 -8.56
CA GLU A 94 17.09 -4.05 -8.37
C GLU A 94 17.79 -3.22 -7.31
N ILE A 95 17.54 -1.91 -7.27
CA ILE A 95 18.09 -1.01 -6.25
C ILE A 95 17.61 -1.40 -4.84
N LEU A 96 16.33 -1.75 -4.68
CA LEU A 96 15.79 -2.19 -3.39
C LEU A 96 16.19 -3.63 -3.02
N ARG A 97 16.47 -4.50 -4.00
CA ARG A 97 17.04 -5.84 -3.78
C ARG A 97 18.49 -5.75 -3.30
N GLY A 98 19.24 -4.76 -3.77
CA GLY A 98 20.63 -4.50 -3.37
C GLY A 98 20.82 -4.01 -1.93
N ARG A 99 19.76 -3.95 -1.11
CA ARG A 99 19.84 -3.54 0.29
C ARG A 99 20.56 -4.60 1.13
N GLY A 100 21.40 -4.14 2.07
CA GLY A 100 21.99 -5.01 3.08
C GLY A 100 20.92 -5.66 3.96
N ALA A 101 21.25 -6.81 4.55
CA ALA A 101 20.32 -7.58 5.39
C ALA A 101 19.77 -6.74 6.56
N GLU A 102 20.62 -5.90 7.16
CA GLU A 102 20.20 -5.03 8.26
C GLU A 102 19.19 -3.98 7.79
N GLU A 103 19.43 -3.29 6.68
CA GLU A 103 18.49 -2.26 6.23
C GLU A 103 17.23 -2.86 5.60
N ALA A 104 17.34 -3.99 4.89
CA ALA A 104 16.17 -4.75 4.44
C ALA A 104 15.30 -5.17 5.64
N TYR A 105 15.92 -5.46 6.78
CA TYR A 105 15.21 -5.71 8.02
C TYR A 105 14.64 -4.40 8.59
N ASN A 106 15.44 -3.35 8.79
CA ASN A 106 15.06 -2.18 9.60
C ASN A 106 14.27 -1.10 8.85
N HIS A 107 14.30 -1.07 7.52
CA HIS A 107 13.69 -0.02 6.72
C HIS A 107 12.46 -0.51 5.96
N VAL A 108 11.51 0.40 5.74
CA VAL A 108 10.40 0.19 4.80
C VAL A 108 10.90 0.49 3.40
N GLY A 109 10.87 -0.50 2.50
CA GLY A 109 11.23 -0.32 1.10
C GLY A 109 9.99 -0.06 0.24
N CYS A 110 10.04 0.96 -0.63
CA CYS A 110 8.96 1.21 -1.59
C CYS A 110 9.48 1.95 -2.85
N ILE A 111 8.69 1.87 -3.91
CA ILE A 111 8.90 2.63 -5.15
C ILE A 111 7.83 3.70 -5.26
N LEU A 112 8.23 4.94 -5.54
CA LEU A 112 7.33 6.00 -6.01
C LEU A 112 7.45 6.09 -7.52
N PHE A 113 6.45 5.62 -8.24
CA PHE A 113 6.44 5.62 -9.70
C PHE A 113 5.64 6.80 -10.24
N VAL A 114 6.28 7.68 -11.00
CA VAL A 114 5.66 8.88 -11.60
C VAL A 114 5.66 8.72 -13.11
N SER A 115 4.49 8.65 -13.74
CA SER A 115 4.40 8.42 -15.19
C SER A 115 3.20 9.11 -15.84
N ASN A 116 3.35 9.45 -17.12
CA ASN A 116 2.30 9.97 -18.00
C ASN A 116 2.03 9.05 -19.22
N GLY A 117 2.59 7.84 -19.20
CA GLY A 117 2.69 6.96 -20.36
C GLY A 117 1.50 6.02 -20.58
N ASP A 118 1.54 5.35 -21.73
CA ASP A 118 0.63 4.30 -22.19
C ASP A 118 1.17 2.90 -21.88
N GLY A 119 1.70 2.69 -20.66
CA GLY A 119 2.47 1.53 -20.20
C GLY A 119 1.77 0.15 -20.27
N MET A 120 0.86 -0.08 -21.21
CA MET A 120 0.14 -1.31 -21.56
C MET A 120 1.03 -2.55 -21.63
N ALA A 121 2.32 -2.40 -21.96
CA ALA A 121 3.27 -3.51 -21.88
C ALA A 121 3.36 -4.10 -20.46
N ALA A 122 3.14 -3.28 -19.43
CA ALA A 122 3.10 -3.67 -18.03
C ALA A 122 1.93 -4.62 -17.71
N LEU A 123 0.79 -4.51 -18.41
CA LEU A 123 -0.33 -5.45 -18.27
C LEU A 123 0.00 -6.84 -18.83
N LYS A 124 0.96 -6.93 -19.76
CA LYS A 124 1.37 -8.18 -20.43
C LYS A 124 2.63 -8.80 -19.84
N THR A 125 3.23 -8.16 -18.85
CA THR A 125 4.51 -8.56 -18.26
C THR A 125 4.31 -8.84 -16.78
N GLU A 126 5.01 -9.84 -16.26
CA GLU A 126 5.05 -10.08 -14.83
C GLU A 126 5.88 -8.99 -14.13
N ILE A 127 5.24 -8.24 -13.25
CA ILE A 127 5.88 -7.18 -12.45
C ILE A 127 6.18 -7.78 -11.08
N SER A 128 7.38 -7.56 -10.56
CA SER A 128 7.69 -7.98 -9.18
C SER A 128 6.74 -7.31 -8.19
N SER A 129 6.31 -8.07 -7.20
CA SER A 129 5.48 -7.60 -6.08
C SER A 129 6.25 -7.59 -4.76
N GLU A 130 7.59 -7.62 -4.80
CA GLU A 130 8.44 -7.64 -3.59
C GLU A 130 8.37 -6.34 -2.78
N PHE A 131 8.15 -5.21 -3.47
CA PHE A 131 8.03 -3.90 -2.86
C PHE A 131 6.82 -3.16 -3.41
N PRO A 132 6.11 -2.40 -2.56
CA PRO A 132 4.97 -1.60 -3.00
C PRO A 132 5.39 -0.50 -3.96
N VAL A 133 4.65 -0.39 -5.07
CA VAL A 133 4.77 0.68 -6.05
C VAL A 133 3.60 1.64 -5.87
N HIS A 134 3.90 2.81 -5.30
CA HIS A 134 2.95 3.90 -5.22
C HIS A 134 3.02 4.69 -6.53
N ALA A 135 1.99 4.58 -7.35
CA ALA A 135 1.92 5.11 -8.69
C ALA A 135 1.22 6.48 -8.71
N ILE A 136 1.85 7.48 -9.33
CA ILE A 136 1.28 8.81 -9.58
C ILE A 136 1.18 9.01 -11.10
N GLY A 137 -0.04 9.01 -11.61
CA GLY A 137 -0.35 9.35 -12.99
C GLY A 137 -0.28 10.87 -13.23
N VAL A 138 0.41 11.31 -14.26
CA VAL A 138 0.53 12.73 -14.63
C VAL A 138 -0.28 12.99 -15.91
N GLN A 139 -1.32 13.84 -15.81
CA GLN A 139 -2.15 14.39 -16.91
C GLN A 139 -3.11 13.41 -17.61
N LYS A 140 -4.09 13.94 -18.37
CA LYS A 140 -5.24 13.31 -19.04
C LYS A 140 -4.98 12.05 -19.90
N HIS A 141 -3.73 11.78 -20.28
CA HIS A 141 -3.37 10.67 -21.17
C HIS A 141 -2.59 9.54 -20.48
N HIS A 142 -2.39 9.61 -19.16
CA HIS A 142 -1.90 8.44 -18.44
C HIS A 142 -2.96 7.34 -18.50
N ASP A 143 -2.51 6.09 -18.56
CA ASP A 143 -3.41 4.95 -18.52
C ASP A 143 -3.73 4.59 -17.05
N PRO A 144 -4.94 4.89 -16.55
CA PRO A 144 -5.31 4.58 -15.18
C PRO A 144 -5.38 3.06 -14.93
N GLU A 145 -5.66 2.25 -15.95
CA GLU A 145 -5.73 0.79 -15.81
C GLU A 145 -4.33 0.22 -15.55
N VAL A 146 -3.33 0.67 -16.30
CA VAL A 146 -1.92 0.28 -16.10
C VAL A 146 -1.42 0.69 -14.73
N MET A 147 -1.62 1.95 -14.34
CA MET A 147 -1.12 2.49 -13.09
C MET A 147 -1.79 1.83 -11.88
N LYS A 148 -3.10 1.59 -11.97
CA LYS A 148 -3.85 0.84 -10.97
C LYS A 148 -3.39 -0.61 -10.91
N TYR A 149 -3.19 -1.28 -12.05
CA TYR A 149 -2.69 -2.65 -12.09
C TYR A 149 -1.33 -2.77 -11.38
N ILE A 150 -0.39 -1.87 -11.65
CA ILE A 150 0.92 -1.83 -10.99
C ILE A 150 0.76 -1.67 -9.47
N ALA A 151 -0.04 -0.69 -9.03
CA ALA A 151 -0.28 -0.44 -7.62
C ALA A 151 -0.94 -1.65 -6.93
N ASP A 152 -2.03 -2.19 -7.49
CA ASP A 152 -2.77 -3.32 -6.93
C ASP A 152 -1.90 -4.59 -6.88
N LYS A 153 -1.12 -4.88 -7.93
CA LYS A 153 -0.23 -6.04 -7.97
C LYS A 153 0.90 -5.98 -6.95
N THR A 154 1.34 -4.78 -6.60
CA THR A 154 2.47 -4.58 -5.68
C THR A 154 2.04 -4.21 -4.26
N CYS A 155 0.73 -4.16 -3.97
CA CYS A 155 0.19 -3.63 -2.71
C CYS A 155 0.57 -2.17 -2.45
N GLY A 156 0.76 -1.39 -3.52
CA GLY A 156 0.94 0.06 -3.48
C GLY A 156 -0.38 0.83 -3.60
N THR A 157 -0.27 2.11 -3.94
CA THR A 157 -1.44 2.99 -4.12
C THR A 157 -1.36 3.70 -5.46
N TYR A 158 -2.48 3.85 -6.14
CA TYR A 158 -2.57 4.67 -7.34
C TYR A 158 -3.29 5.99 -7.06
N SER A 159 -2.66 7.08 -7.46
CA SER A 159 -3.21 8.44 -7.45
C SER A 159 -2.94 9.10 -8.81
N PHE A 160 -3.68 10.14 -9.14
CA PHE A 160 -3.42 10.93 -10.34
C PHE A 160 -3.35 12.42 -10.00
N LEU A 161 -2.55 13.14 -10.79
CA LEU A 161 -2.44 14.58 -10.74
C LEU A 161 -3.35 15.15 -11.82
N ASP A 162 -4.33 15.93 -11.38
CA ASP A 162 -5.27 16.63 -12.26
C ASP A 162 -4.56 17.74 -13.07
N GLU A 163 -5.32 18.45 -13.91
CA GLU A 163 -4.83 19.58 -14.70
C GLU A 163 -4.28 20.72 -13.82
N ASP A 164 -4.80 20.88 -12.60
CA ASP A 164 -4.31 21.85 -11.63
C ASP A 164 -3.01 21.39 -10.95
N ASP A 165 -1.91 22.06 -11.32
CA ASP A 165 -0.58 21.82 -10.76
C ASP A 165 -0.43 22.25 -9.29
N SER A 166 -1.37 23.05 -8.76
CA SER A 166 -1.34 23.50 -7.36
C SER A 166 -1.31 22.32 -6.38
N CYS A 167 -1.90 21.19 -6.79
CA CYS A 167 -2.07 20.00 -5.96
C CYS A 167 -0.86 19.04 -6.03
N ILE A 168 0.10 19.24 -6.95
CA ILE A 168 1.26 18.35 -7.11
C ILE A 168 2.09 18.33 -5.83
N HIS A 169 2.39 19.51 -5.27
CA HIS A 169 3.14 19.58 -4.03
C HIS A 169 2.44 18.89 -2.88
N GLU A 170 1.12 19.07 -2.74
CA GLU A 170 0.35 18.43 -1.68
C GLU A 170 0.26 16.91 -1.87
N ALA A 171 0.13 16.40 -3.11
CA ALA A 171 0.12 14.96 -3.38
C ALA A 171 1.44 14.29 -2.96
N PHE A 172 2.59 14.86 -3.34
CA PHE A 172 3.90 14.33 -2.94
C PHE A 172 4.12 14.48 -1.44
N LYS A 173 3.69 15.60 -0.84
CA LYS A 173 3.76 15.84 0.60
C LYS A 173 2.92 14.84 1.39
N LEU A 174 1.72 14.50 0.94
CA LEU A 174 0.84 13.48 1.51
C LEU A 174 1.48 12.10 1.40
N PHE A 175 1.99 11.74 0.23
CA PHE A 175 2.74 10.50 0.04
C PHE A 175 3.90 10.38 1.02
N THR A 176 4.74 11.43 1.14
CA THR A 176 5.86 11.43 2.09
C THR A 176 5.38 11.34 3.54
N THR A 177 4.33 12.08 3.91
CA THR A 177 3.76 12.00 5.26
C THR A 177 3.25 10.59 5.57
N GLY A 178 2.61 9.93 4.60
CA GLY A 178 2.21 8.53 4.70
C GLY A 178 3.43 7.64 4.96
N ILE A 179 4.36 7.53 4.02
CA ILE A 179 5.47 6.57 4.13
C ILE A 179 6.39 6.84 5.33
N THR A 180 6.54 8.10 5.76
CA THR A 180 7.32 8.47 6.94
C THR A 180 6.52 8.40 8.25
N SER A 181 5.29 7.87 8.23
CA SER A 181 4.48 7.66 9.44
C SER A 181 4.29 6.19 9.80
N VAL A 182 4.96 5.26 9.10
CA VAL A 182 4.90 3.83 9.44
C VAL A 182 5.40 3.61 10.86
N ALA A 183 4.51 3.12 11.72
CA ALA A 183 4.73 2.94 13.16
C ALA A 183 4.91 1.46 13.54
N ALA A 184 4.29 0.55 12.78
CA ALA A 184 4.40 -0.89 12.97
C ALA A 184 4.45 -1.60 11.61
N ARG A 185 5.17 -2.73 11.56
CA ARG A 185 5.38 -3.55 10.36
C ARG A 185 5.15 -5.02 10.66
N PHE A 186 4.88 -5.82 9.63
CA PHE A 186 4.66 -7.28 9.72
C PHE A 186 3.70 -7.63 10.88
N ILE A 187 2.57 -6.93 10.92
CA ILE A 187 1.56 -7.14 11.95
C ILE A 187 0.81 -8.41 11.60
N GLN A 188 0.72 -9.31 12.56
CA GLN A 188 -0.10 -10.50 12.47
C GLN A 188 -1.10 -10.47 13.63
N ILE A 189 -2.39 -10.39 13.31
CA ILE A 189 -3.47 -10.52 14.27
C ILE A 189 -3.83 -11.99 14.37
N THR A 190 -3.83 -12.53 15.59
CA THR A 190 -4.20 -13.92 15.86
C THR A 190 -5.56 -13.98 16.55
N LEU A 191 -6.40 -14.91 16.11
CA LEU A 191 -7.73 -15.14 16.62
C LEU A 191 -7.78 -16.57 17.16
N ALA A 192 -8.16 -16.73 18.42
CA ALA A 192 -8.33 -18.03 19.06
C ALA A 192 -9.76 -18.14 19.62
N ALA A 193 -10.59 -18.98 18.99
CA ALA A 193 -11.94 -19.24 19.44
C ALA A 193 -11.94 -20.20 20.63
N HIS A 194 -12.89 -19.96 21.54
CA HIS A 194 -13.06 -20.77 22.74
C HIS A 194 -13.97 -21.99 22.46
N GLU A 195 -14.10 -22.86 23.45
CA GLU A 195 -14.85 -24.11 23.31
C GLU A 195 -16.30 -23.89 22.82
N GLY A 196 -16.72 -24.72 21.86
CA GLY A 196 -18.08 -24.66 21.30
C GLY A 196 -18.36 -23.43 20.42
N ILE A 197 -17.30 -22.84 19.85
CA ILE A 197 -17.36 -21.72 18.92
C ILE A 197 -16.51 -22.08 17.71
N THR A 198 -16.92 -21.61 16.53
CA THR A 198 -16.10 -21.76 15.32
C THR A 198 -16.04 -20.45 14.56
N ILE A 199 -14.87 -20.16 14.00
CA ILE A 199 -14.63 -19.06 13.08
C ILE A 199 -15.14 -19.50 11.71
N SER A 200 -16.18 -18.82 11.22
CA SER A 200 -16.84 -19.13 9.94
C SER A 200 -16.11 -18.46 8.78
N SER A 201 -15.78 -17.19 8.92
CA SER A 201 -15.04 -16.42 7.92
C SER A 201 -14.46 -15.14 8.53
N ILE A 202 -13.48 -14.57 7.82
CA ILE A 202 -12.87 -13.29 8.15
C ILE A 202 -12.99 -12.39 6.91
N GLU A 203 -13.65 -11.24 7.07
CA GLU A 203 -13.68 -10.19 6.06
C GLU A 203 -12.60 -9.17 6.41
N SER A 204 -11.45 -9.31 5.77
CA SER A 204 -10.28 -8.47 6.02
C SER A 204 -10.18 -7.28 5.06
N GLY A 205 -11.03 -7.17 4.04
CA GLY A 205 -11.02 -6.03 3.12
C GLY A 205 -9.77 -5.91 2.24
N GLY A 206 -9.20 -7.04 1.81
CA GLY A 206 -8.05 -7.11 0.91
C GLY A 206 -6.75 -7.59 1.56
N TYR A 207 -6.67 -7.54 2.89
CA TYR A 207 -5.52 -8.11 3.61
C TYR A 207 -5.56 -9.64 3.59
N LYS A 208 -4.39 -10.28 3.50
CA LYS A 208 -4.31 -11.73 3.57
C LYS A 208 -4.85 -12.22 4.92
N ASN A 209 -5.75 -13.19 4.88
CA ASN A 209 -6.28 -13.82 6.08
C ASN A 209 -6.38 -15.33 5.88
N LEU A 210 -6.43 -16.07 6.99
CA LEU A 210 -6.59 -17.51 7.00
C LEU A 210 -7.47 -17.90 8.19
N VAL A 211 -8.42 -18.81 7.95
CA VAL A 211 -9.09 -19.55 9.00
C VAL A 211 -8.46 -20.94 9.04
N GLY A 212 -8.03 -21.37 10.22
CA GLY A 212 -7.44 -22.69 10.44
C GLY A 212 -8.41 -23.81 10.06
N SER A 213 -7.86 -24.97 9.67
CA SER A 213 -8.68 -26.15 9.36
C SER A 213 -9.52 -26.64 10.54
N ASP A 214 -9.07 -26.33 11.76
CA ASP A 214 -9.79 -26.56 13.01
C ASP A 214 -11.02 -25.63 13.19
N LYS A 215 -11.13 -24.57 12.39
CA LYS A 215 -12.05 -23.44 12.57
C LYS A 215 -11.99 -22.81 13.97
N GLN A 216 -10.92 -23.06 14.71
CA GLN A 216 -10.67 -22.52 16.04
C GLN A 216 -9.61 -21.42 16.03
N THR A 217 -8.77 -21.41 14.99
CA THR A 217 -7.73 -20.41 14.81
C THR A 217 -7.99 -19.55 13.59
N GLY A 218 -7.57 -18.29 13.65
CA GLY A 218 -7.63 -17.36 12.54
C GLY A 218 -6.44 -16.41 12.56
N VAL A 219 -6.00 -15.96 11.39
CA VAL A 219 -4.87 -15.06 11.23
C VAL A 219 -5.21 -13.98 10.21
N ILE A 220 -4.79 -12.74 10.48
CA ILE A 220 -4.84 -11.62 9.54
C ILE A 220 -3.44 -11.01 9.46
N ASP A 221 -2.86 -10.99 8.27
CA ASP A 221 -1.54 -10.41 8.01
C ASP A 221 -1.70 -8.98 7.45
N ILE A 222 -0.97 -8.03 8.05
CA ILE A 222 -0.95 -6.62 7.66
C ILE A 222 0.50 -6.19 7.55
N ASP A 223 0.91 -5.68 6.38
CA ASP A 223 2.32 -5.35 6.14
C ASP A 223 2.77 -4.13 6.95
N ASN A 224 2.03 -3.02 6.87
CA ASN A 224 2.38 -1.76 7.53
C ASN A 224 1.15 -1.13 8.18
N MET A 225 1.37 -0.49 9.33
CA MET A 225 0.40 0.39 10.00
C MET A 225 1.01 1.78 10.17
N TYR A 226 0.25 2.80 9.78
CA TYR A 226 0.65 4.19 9.90
C TYR A 226 0.24 4.77 11.26
N ALA A 227 0.97 5.79 11.72
CA ALA A 227 0.68 6.46 12.99
C ALA A 227 -0.72 7.10 12.94
N GLY A 228 -1.58 6.73 13.91
CA GLY A 228 -2.97 7.18 13.97
C GLY A 228 -3.93 6.42 13.04
N GLU A 229 -3.44 5.46 12.24
CA GLU A 229 -4.30 4.62 11.42
C GLU A 229 -5.10 3.62 12.28
N GLN A 230 -6.36 3.44 11.91
CA GLN A 230 -7.22 2.38 12.44
C GLN A 230 -7.67 1.47 11.29
N LYS A 231 -7.50 0.16 11.48
CA LYS A 231 -8.05 -0.86 10.58
C LYS A 231 -9.14 -1.63 11.31
N ASN A 232 -10.25 -1.85 10.62
CA ASN A 232 -11.40 -2.60 11.13
C ASN A 232 -11.57 -3.87 10.28
N PHE A 233 -11.91 -4.97 10.95
CA PHE A 233 -12.13 -6.27 10.33
C PHE A 233 -13.40 -6.88 10.89
N ILE A 234 -14.08 -7.71 10.10
CA ILE A 234 -15.24 -8.48 10.57
C ILE A 234 -14.89 -9.94 10.65
N VAL A 235 -15.14 -10.54 11.81
CA VAL A 235 -15.00 -11.98 12.04
C VAL A 235 -16.39 -12.55 12.27
N TYR A 236 -16.77 -13.53 11.45
CA TYR A 236 -18.03 -14.24 11.60
C TYR A 236 -17.81 -15.48 12.47
N LEU A 237 -18.56 -15.57 13.56
CA LEU A 237 -18.49 -16.68 14.51
C LEU A 237 -19.80 -17.46 14.49
N SER A 238 -19.70 -18.78 14.52
CA SER A 238 -20.83 -19.65 14.86
C SER A 238 -20.74 -19.97 16.35
N VAL A 239 -21.79 -19.61 17.09
CA VAL A 239 -21.83 -19.64 18.55
C VAL A 239 -23.00 -20.49 19.03
N GLY A 240 -22.70 -21.52 19.84
CA GLY A 240 -23.75 -22.27 20.55
C GLY A 240 -24.46 -21.44 21.64
N GLU A 241 -25.44 -22.04 22.31
CA GLU A 241 -26.20 -21.41 23.41
C GLU A 241 -25.32 -21.04 24.62
N GLY A 242 -25.86 -20.18 25.49
CA GLY A 242 -25.22 -19.74 26.73
C GLY A 242 -24.32 -18.50 26.62
N ASN A 243 -24.03 -17.91 27.77
CA ASN A 243 -23.02 -16.84 27.92
C ASN A 243 -21.64 -17.48 27.98
N LYS A 244 -20.75 -17.03 27.10
CA LYS A 244 -19.40 -17.59 27.02
C LYS A 244 -18.42 -16.58 26.46
N LYS A 245 -17.17 -16.81 26.83
CA LYS A 245 -16.01 -16.22 26.18
C LYS A 245 -16.00 -16.69 24.73
N LEU A 246 -15.89 -15.74 23.80
CA LEU A 246 -16.00 -16.02 22.37
C LEU A 246 -14.65 -16.28 21.73
N LEU A 247 -13.80 -15.28 21.84
CA LEU A 247 -12.58 -15.16 21.06
C LEU A 247 -11.54 -14.47 21.93
N THR A 248 -10.30 -14.95 21.88
CA THR A 248 -9.13 -14.20 22.33
C THR A 248 -8.43 -13.68 21.09
N ILE A 249 -8.28 -12.36 21.02
CA ILE A 249 -7.58 -11.64 19.95
C ILE A 249 -6.21 -11.28 20.49
N GLY A 250 -5.18 -11.80 19.86
CA GLY A 250 -3.80 -11.46 20.16
C GLY A 250 -3.08 -11.05 18.89
N GLY A 251 -1.76 -11.12 18.95
CA GLY A 251 -0.94 -10.99 17.77
C GLY A 251 0.46 -10.51 18.07
N GLN A 252 1.15 -10.16 17.01
CA GLN A 252 2.50 -9.62 17.07
C GLN A 252 2.69 -8.60 15.97
N TYR A 253 3.62 -7.69 16.19
CA TYR A 253 4.05 -6.73 15.19
C TYR A 253 5.51 -6.41 15.42
N ARG A 254 6.08 -5.69 14.46
CA ARG A 254 7.44 -5.19 14.57
C ARG A 254 7.44 -3.68 14.73
N SER A 255 7.99 -3.18 15.83
CA SER A 255 8.35 -1.77 16.00
C SER A 255 9.64 -1.43 15.25
N PHE A 256 10.14 -0.22 15.44
CA PHE A 256 11.36 0.25 14.78
C PHE A 256 12.61 -0.60 15.13
N ASP A 257 12.64 -1.22 16.31
CA ASP A 257 13.79 -1.91 16.90
C ASP A 257 13.56 -3.38 17.24
N ALA A 258 12.31 -3.80 17.43
CA ALA A 258 12.01 -5.12 17.99
C ALA A 258 10.66 -5.68 17.53
N SER A 259 10.55 -7.00 17.59
CA SER A 259 9.25 -7.67 17.56
C SER A 259 8.56 -7.49 18.91
N LYS A 260 7.27 -7.16 18.88
CA LYS A 260 6.41 -6.91 20.04
C LYS A 260 5.15 -7.76 19.91
N ARG A 261 4.59 -8.15 21.05
CA ARG A 261 3.29 -8.84 21.11
C ARG A 261 2.19 -7.84 21.42
N LEU A 262 1.03 -8.03 20.78
CA LEU A 262 -0.18 -7.34 21.17
C LEU A 262 -0.66 -7.94 22.49
N ALA A 263 -1.24 -7.10 23.36
CA ALA A 263 -1.91 -7.60 24.55
C ALA A 263 -3.16 -8.36 24.12
N ASP A 264 -3.34 -9.56 24.68
CA ASP A 264 -4.51 -10.37 24.39
C ASP A 264 -5.78 -9.66 24.87
N LYS A 265 -6.80 -9.64 24.01
CA LYS A 265 -8.11 -9.07 24.30
C LYS A 265 -9.19 -10.10 24.10
N ASP A 266 -10.00 -10.28 25.13
CA ASP A 266 -11.08 -11.23 25.13
C ASP A 266 -12.40 -10.60 24.68
N VAL A 267 -13.13 -11.32 23.85
CA VAL A 267 -14.47 -10.98 23.38
C VAL A 267 -15.47 -11.90 24.07
N PHE A 268 -16.57 -11.35 24.58
CA PHE A 268 -17.61 -12.10 25.28
C PHE A 268 -18.98 -11.84 24.65
N ILE A 269 -19.88 -12.82 24.74
CA ILE A 269 -21.29 -12.62 24.48
C ILE A 269 -22.08 -12.62 25.78
N LEU A 270 -22.89 -11.58 25.96
CA LEU A 270 -23.92 -11.53 26.99
C LEU A 270 -25.27 -11.68 26.30
N ARG A 271 -25.95 -12.79 26.59
CA ARG A 271 -27.30 -13.06 26.08
C ARG A 271 -28.32 -12.47 27.07
N PRO A 272 -29.29 -11.67 26.61
CA PRO A 272 -30.36 -11.16 27.45
C PRO A 272 -31.15 -12.32 28.08
N LEU A 273 -31.59 -12.12 29.32
CA LEU A 273 -32.42 -13.08 30.07
C LEU A 273 -33.90 -13.13 29.60
N SER A 274 -34.30 -12.20 28.73
CA SER A 274 -35.66 -12.11 28.19
C SER A 274 -35.62 -12.01 26.66
N GLU A 275 -36.65 -12.51 26.00
CA GLU A 275 -36.80 -12.40 24.55
C GLU A 275 -36.80 -10.92 24.14
N CYS A 276 -35.72 -10.48 23.49
CA CYS A 276 -35.70 -9.19 22.83
C CYS A 276 -36.40 -9.33 21.47
N SER A 277 -37.32 -8.42 21.15
CA SER A 277 -37.84 -8.38 19.77
C SER A 277 -36.69 -8.05 18.81
N PRO A 278 -36.65 -8.64 17.60
CA PRO A 278 -35.60 -8.36 16.62
C PRO A 278 -35.45 -6.86 16.33
N ASP A 279 -36.56 -6.12 16.37
CA ASP A 279 -36.62 -4.67 16.13
C ASP A 279 -35.95 -3.83 17.25
N LYS A 280 -35.69 -4.44 18.41
CA LYS A 280 -34.99 -3.81 19.55
C LYS A 280 -33.50 -4.15 19.60
N LEU A 281 -33.02 -5.09 18.79
CA LEU A 281 -31.59 -5.37 18.66
C LEU A 281 -30.96 -4.39 17.65
N GLY A 282 -30.45 -3.27 18.17
CA GLY A 282 -29.60 -2.39 17.38
C GLY A 282 -28.29 -3.08 16.99
N ILE A 283 -27.92 -3.02 15.72
CA ILE A 283 -26.57 -3.40 15.27
C ILE A 283 -25.61 -2.34 15.81
N HIS A 284 -24.48 -2.77 16.40
CA HIS A 284 -23.45 -1.84 16.84
C HIS A 284 -22.99 -0.96 15.66
N HIS A 285 -22.91 0.36 15.87
CA HIS A 285 -22.67 1.33 14.79
C HIS A 285 -21.36 1.07 14.02
N GLU A 286 -20.28 0.67 14.71
CA GLU A 286 -19.01 0.30 14.05
C GLU A 286 -19.16 -0.95 13.17
N VAL A 287 -19.94 -1.94 13.62
CA VAL A 287 -20.21 -3.16 12.85
C VAL A 287 -21.07 -2.83 11.63
N ALA A 288 -22.08 -1.96 11.80
CA ALA A 288 -22.92 -1.51 10.70
C ALA A 288 -22.11 -0.74 9.64
N ALA A 289 -21.24 0.18 10.07
CA ALA A 289 -20.36 0.95 9.19
C ALA A 289 -19.41 0.02 8.42
N GLU A 290 -18.78 -0.93 9.09
CA GLU A 290 -17.83 -1.85 8.46
C GLU A 290 -18.52 -2.83 7.50
N ARG A 291 -19.72 -3.32 7.84
CA ARG A 291 -20.54 -4.14 6.91
C ARG A 291 -20.91 -3.37 5.66
N MET A 292 -21.27 -2.09 5.79
CA MET A 292 -21.57 -1.22 4.66
C MET A 292 -20.33 -1.02 3.78
N ARG A 293 -19.16 -0.76 4.38
CA ARG A 293 -17.88 -0.62 3.65
C ARG A 293 -17.56 -1.87 2.83
N ILE A 294 -17.66 -3.06 3.43
CA ILE A 294 -17.42 -4.34 2.75
C ILE A 294 -18.44 -4.56 1.63
N TRP A 295 -19.72 -4.26 1.88
CA TRP A 295 -20.77 -4.39 0.87
C TRP A 295 -20.53 -3.50 -0.35
N LEU A 296 -20.19 -2.22 -0.12
CA LEU A 296 -19.84 -1.29 -1.20
C LEU A 296 -18.64 -1.79 -2.01
N MET A 297 -17.58 -2.24 -1.35
CA MET A 297 -16.39 -2.79 -2.01
C MET A 297 -16.73 -3.98 -2.91
N LYS A 298 -17.52 -4.94 -2.41
CA LYS A 298 -17.96 -6.09 -3.20
C LYS A 298 -18.83 -5.68 -4.39
N GLY A 299 -19.71 -4.69 -4.19
CA GLY A 299 -20.53 -4.13 -5.27
C GLY A 299 -19.70 -3.48 -6.37
N PHE A 300 -18.67 -2.69 -6.00
CA PHE A 300 -17.76 -2.08 -6.96
C PHE A 300 -16.94 -3.11 -7.76
N SER A 301 -16.44 -4.16 -7.10
CA SER A 301 -15.72 -5.24 -7.81
C SER A 301 -16.57 -5.88 -8.91
N VAL A 302 -17.85 -6.17 -8.60
CA VAL A 302 -18.79 -6.74 -9.59
C VAL A 302 -19.03 -5.76 -10.75
N MET A 303 -19.18 -4.46 -10.48
CA MET A 303 -19.38 -3.46 -11.53
C MET A 303 -18.17 -3.32 -12.46
N VAL A 304 -16.95 -3.40 -11.92
CA VAL A 304 -15.70 -3.35 -12.70
C VAL A 304 -15.54 -4.62 -13.55
N GLU A 305 -15.82 -5.80 -12.99
CA GLU A 305 -15.80 -7.07 -13.73
C GLU A 305 -16.82 -7.10 -14.88
N MET A 306 -17.97 -6.42 -14.72
CA MET A 306 -18.97 -6.29 -15.79
C MET A 306 -18.58 -5.30 -16.89
N GLN A 307 -17.68 -4.35 -16.63
CA GLN A 307 -17.16 -3.42 -17.63
C GLN A 307 -16.01 -4.03 -18.47
N HIS A 308 -15.26 -4.97 -17.89
CA HIS A 308 -14.19 -5.70 -18.56
C HIS A 308 -14.44 -7.21 -18.45
N PRO A 309 -15.43 -7.76 -19.20
CA PRO A 309 -15.60 -9.21 -19.25
C PRO A 309 -14.28 -9.80 -19.76
N MET A 310 -13.63 -10.59 -18.91
CA MET A 310 -12.52 -11.44 -19.32
C MET A 310 -12.93 -12.11 -20.63
N CYS A 311 -12.21 -11.84 -21.72
CA CYS A 311 -12.34 -12.59 -22.97
C CYS A 311 -11.98 -14.04 -22.64
N GLY A 312 -12.98 -14.79 -22.16
CA GLY A 312 -12.90 -16.21 -21.93
C GLY A 312 -12.66 -16.88 -23.27
N GLU A 313 -11.59 -17.65 -23.33
CA GLU A 313 -11.33 -18.60 -24.40
C GLU A 313 -12.61 -19.42 -24.63
N GLY A 314 -13.16 -19.31 -25.84
CA GLY A 314 -14.23 -20.18 -26.28
C GLY A 314 -13.76 -21.63 -26.28
N PRO A 315 -14.64 -22.60 -25.96
CA PRO A 315 -14.28 -24.01 -25.97
C PRO A 315 -13.85 -24.42 -27.39
N ARG A 316 -12.68 -25.06 -27.50
CA ARG A 316 -12.27 -25.80 -28.70
C ARG A 316 -13.03 -27.12 -28.78
#